data_AF-A0A1V9XBD2-F1
#
_entry.id   AF-A0A1V9XBD2-F1
#
_cell.length_a   1.000
_cell.length_b   1.000
_cell.length_c   1.000
_cell.angle_alpha   90.00
_cell.angle_beta   90.00
_cell.angle_gamma   90.00
#
_symmetry.space_group_name_H-M   'P 1'
#
loop_
_entity.id
_entity.type
_entity.pdbx_description
1 polymer ?
#
loop_
_entity_poly.entity_id
_entity_poly.type
_entity_poly.pdbx_seq_one_letter_code
_entity_poly.pdbx_strand_id
1 'polypeptide(L)'
;MEDMPLRSGSPRKSLRAEQGADVKLVPQLGVLSGVSLIVGSIIGSGIFVSPTGVVRYAGSPGLSLIVWLLTGVVCTIGALCYSELGTTIPKSGADFAYIHAAFGELAAFLFLWVSLIVLYPMSNAVGAITFAQYSLQPIATFLAGNGCPQPDVPENAVKLIAALMLSE
;
A
#
# COMPACT_ATOMS: atom_id res chain seq x y z
N MET A 1 48.83 15.00 -63.43
CA MET A 1 48.58 15.76 -62.18
C MET A 1 47.08 15.95 -62.10
N GLU A 2 46.39 14.91 -61.66
CA GLU A 2 44.96 14.95 -61.35
C GLU A 2 44.88 15.07 -59.82
N ASP A 3 44.51 16.25 -59.34
CA ASP A 3 44.36 16.51 -57.91
C ASP A 3 43.00 15.95 -57.44
N MET A 4 43.07 14.89 -56.65
CA MET A 4 41.95 14.28 -55.94
C MET A 4 41.62 15.12 -54.68
N PRO A 5 40.43 15.72 -54.54
CA PRO A 5 40.06 16.39 -53.31
C PRO A 5 39.69 15.37 -52.23
N LEU A 6 40.36 15.52 -51.08
CA LEU A 6 40.20 14.72 -49.88
C LEU A 6 38.74 14.67 -49.40
N ARG A 7 38.26 13.44 -49.21
CA ARG A 7 36.94 13.08 -48.67
C ARG A 7 36.73 13.74 -47.30
N SER A 8 35.79 14.68 -47.26
CA SER A 8 35.22 15.30 -46.06
C SER A 8 34.94 14.23 -44.99
N GLY A 9 35.63 14.32 -43.87
CA GLY A 9 35.42 13.50 -42.70
C GLY A 9 34.06 13.81 -42.08
N SER A 10 33.15 12.84 -42.16
CA SER A 10 31.91 12.81 -41.37
C SER A 10 32.19 13.15 -39.91
N PRO A 11 31.42 14.05 -39.28
CA PRO A 11 31.52 14.27 -37.84
C PRO A 11 31.17 12.95 -37.14
N ARG A 12 32.15 12.36 -36.45
CA ARG A 12 31.89 11.29 -35.48
C ARG A 12 30.94 11.89 -34.45
N LYS A 13 29.65 11.66 -34.63
CA LYS A 13 28.60 11.90 -33.64
C LYS A 13 29.08 11.24 -32.35
N SER A 14 29.44 12.06 -31.39
CA SER A 14 29.97 11.67 -30.10
C SER A 14 28.96 10.74 -29.42
N LEU A 15 29.21 9.43 -29.48
CA LEU A 15 28.49 8.39 -28.74
C LEU A 15 28.82 8.42 -27.22
N ARG A 16 29.00 9.62 -26.66
CA ARG A 16 29.32 9.88 -25.25
C ARG A 16 28.68 11.18 -24.81
N ALA A 17 27.35 11.18 -24.65
CA ALA A 17 26.61 12.17 -23.86
C ALA A 17 25.13 11.77 -23.74
N GLU A 18 24.84 10.56 -23.29
CA GLU A 18 23.50 10.17 -22.80
C GLU A 18 23.70 9.23 -21.59
N GLN A 19 24.60 9.62 -20.68
CA GLN A 19 24.75 8.97 -19.37
C GLN A 19 24.34 10.00 -18.31
N GLY A 20 23.15 9.82 -17.74
CA GLY A 20 22.67 10.58 -16.60
C GLY A 20 21.55 11.59 -16.88
N ALA A 21 20.63 11.33 -17.81
CA ALA A 21 19.36 12.05 -17.79
C ALA A 21 18.62 11.69 -16.49
N ASP A 22 18.65 12.61 -15.52
CA ASP A 22 17.89 12.54 -14.27
C ASP A 22 16.41 12.33 -14.62
N VAL A 23 15.92 11.10 -14.51
CA VAL A 23 14.54 10.73 -14.82
C VAL A 23 13.66 11.34 -13.73
N LYS A 24 13.24 12.59 -13.94
CA LYS A 24 12.28 13.25 -13.07
C LYS A 24 10.87 12.82 -13.45
N LEU A 25 10.11 12.37 -12.46
CA LEU A 25 8.68 12.12 -12.62
C LEU A 25 7.98 13.43 -12.96
N VAL A 26 7.28 13.46 -14.09
CA VAL A 26 6.42 14.59 -14.46
C VAL A 26 5.17 14.50 -13.58
N PRO A 27 4.83 15.56 -12.80
CA PRO A 27 3.59 15.56 -12.03
C PRO A 27 2.39 15.63 -12.98
N GLN A 28 1.77 14.48 -13.24
CA GLN A 28 0.59 14.36 -14.12
C GLN A 28 -0.73 14.19 -13.35
N LEU A 29 -0.68 14.07 -12.02
CA LEU A 29 -1.87 13.83 -11.21
C LEU A 29 -2.54 15.17 -10.82
N GLY A 30 -3.76 15.39 -11.30
CA GLY A 30 -4.59 16.52 -10.89
C GLY A 30 -5.15 16.33 -9.47
N VAL A 31 -5.65 17.41 -8.86
CA VAL A 31 -6.17 17.39 -7.47
C VAL A 31 -7.32 16.38 -7.31
N LEU A 32 -8.31 16.40 -8.21
CA LEU A 32 -9.44 15.47 -8.15
C LEU A 32 -9.01 14.02 -8.30
N SER A 33 -8.08 13.74 -9.23
CA SER A 33 -7.51 12.40 -9.42
C SER A 33 -6.74 11.96 -8.17
N GLY A 34 -5.95 12.85 -7.56
CA GLY A 34 -5.23 12.58 -6.32
C GLY A 34 -6.16 12.29 -5.14
N VAL A 35 -7.21 13.09 -4.95
CA VAL A 35 -8.21 12.85 -3.90
C VAL A 35 -8.91 11.50 -4.12
N SER A 36 -9.32 11.20 -5.36
CA SER A 36 -9.96 9.92 -5.67
C SER A 36 -9.04 8.71 -5.43
N LEU A 37 -7.74 8.86 -5.72
CA LEU A 37 -6.74 7.83 -5.47
C LEU A 37 -6.56 7.57 -3.97
N ILE A 38 -6.49 8.64 -3.16
CA ILE A 38 -6.37 8.53 -1.70
C ILE A 38 -7.62 7.88 -1.09
N VAL A 39 -8.81 8.29 -1.51
CA VAL A 39 -10.06 7.68 -1.03
C VAL A 39 -10.12 6.20 -1.41
N GLY A 40 -9.76 5.87 -2.65
CA GLY A 40 -9.72 4.49 -3.13
C GLY A 40 -8.67 3.62 -2.46
N SER A 41 -7.54 4.18 -2.01
CA SER A 41 -6.51 3.41 -1.30
C SER A 41 -6.83 3.19 0.17
N ILE A 42 -7.55 4.11 0.82
CA ILE A 42 -7.95 4.00 2.23
C ILE A 42 -9.15 3.05 2.41
N ILE A 43 -10.15 3.12 1.53
CA ILE A 43 -11.35 2.28 1.63
C ILE A 43 -11.02 0.87 1.11
N GLY A 44 -10.77 -0.06 2.05
CA GLY A 44 -10.48 -1.46 1.75
C GLY A 44 -11.40 -2.46 2.44
N SER A 45 -11.01 -3.75 2.44
CA SER A 45 -11.76 -4.86 3.06
C SER A 45 -11.85 -4.77 4.59
N GLY A 46 -11.05 -3.91 5.23
CA GLY A 46 -11.02 -3.72 6.67
C GLY A 46 -12.36 -3.31 7.28
N ILE A 47 -13.26 -2.67 6.50
CA ILE A 47 -14.59 -2.28 6.98
C ILE A 47 -15.50 -3.47 7.28
N PHE A 48 -15.24 -4.64 6.68
CA PHE A 48 -16.03 -5.84 6.96
C PHE A 48 -15.56 -6.54 8.24
N VAL A 49 -14.28 -6.44 8.59
CA VAL A 49 -13.70 -7.13 9.77
C VAL A 49 -13.73 -6.26 11.02
N SER A 50 -13.36 -4.99 10.88
CA SER A 50 -13.07 -4.09 12.01
C SER A 50 -14.28 -3.79 12.91
N PRO A 51 -15.52 -3.59 12.40
CA PRO A 51 -16.66 -3.25 13.25
C PRO A 51 -16.96 -4.32 14.30
N THR A 52 -16.88 -5.60 13.94
CA THR A 52 -17.10 -6.72 14.85
C THR A 52 -16.08 -6.70 15.99
N GLY A 53 -14.81 -6.40 15.69
CA GLY A 53 -13.76 -6.22 16.70
C GLY A 53 -14.03 -5.02 17.61
N VAL A 54 -14.28 -3.85 17.01
CA VAL A 54 -14.49 -2.59 17.77
C VAL A 54 -15.68 -2.72 18.71
N VAL A 55 -16.82 -3.25 18.25
CA VAL A 55 -18.01 -3.42 19.09
C VAL A 55 -17.76 -4.42 20.22
N ARG A 56 -17.06 -5.51 19.94
CA ARG A 56 -16.71 -6.53 20.94
C ARG A 56 -15.85 -5.96 22.06
N TYR A 57 -14.87 -5.11 21.75
CA TYR A 57 -13.98 -4.52 22.76
C TYR A 57 -14.55 -3.25 23.41
N ALA A 58 -15.35 -2.46 22.70
CA ALA A 58 -15.98 -1.26 23.24
C ALA A 58 -17.21 -1.56 24.12
N GLY A 59 -17.82 -2.75 23.97
CA GLY A 59 -18.92 -3.23 24.81
C GLY A 59 -20.29 -2.59 24.55
N SER A 60 -20.35 -1.48 23.79
CA SER A 60 -21.61 -0.89 23.33
C SER A 60 -21.51 -0.27 21.93
N PRO A 61 -22.61 -0.24 21.15
CA PRO A 61 -22.62 0.41 19.84
C PRO A 61 -22.32 1.92 19.90
N GLY A 62 -22.80 2.61 20.93
CA GLY A 62 -22.55 4.04 21.12
C GLY A 62 -21.07 4.36 21.36
N LEU A 63 -20.40 3.61 22.23
CA LEU A 63 -18.96 3.74 22.45
C LEU A 63 -18.16 3.39 21.19
N SER A 64 -18.62 2.42 20.40
CA SER A 64 -17.98 2.04 19.14
C SER A 64 -17.93 3.19 18.14
N LEU A 65 -19.04 3.95 18.01
CA LEU A 65 -19.09 5.12 17.13
C LEU A 65 -18.14 6.24 17.60
N ILE A 66 -18.00 6.42 18.91
CA ILE A 66 -17.05 7.39 19.48
C ILE A 66 -15.61 6.97 19.14
N VAL A 67 -15.27 5.67 19.26
CA VAL A 67 -13.95 5.16 18.89
C VAL A 67 -13.64 5.40 17.41
N TRP A 68 -14.62 5.16 16.53
CA TRP A 68 -14.49 5.46 15.10
C TRP A 68 -14.25 6.95 14.83
N LEU A 69 -15.01 7.83 15.49
CA LEU A 69 -14.85 9.27 15.34
C LEU A 69 -13.47 9.74 15.82
N LEU A 70 -13.04 9.29 16.99
CA LEU A 70 -11.73 9.63 17.54
C LEU A 70 -10.59 9.14 16.64
N THR A 71 -10.71 7.94 16.09
CA THR A 71 -9.75 7.40 15.12
C THR A 71 -9.67 8.29 13.87
N GLY A 72 -10.83 8.72 13.34
CA GLY A 72 -10.86 9.66 12.21
C GLY A 72 -10.18 10.99 12.49
N VAL A 73 -10.35 11.55 13.70
CA VAL A 73 -9.68 12.78 14.11
C VAL A 73 -8.15 12.58 14.18
N VAL A 74 -7.69 11.49 14.78
CA VAL A 74 -6.26 11.16 14.85
C VAL A 74 -5.66 10.98 13.45
N CYS A 75 -6.34 10.25 12.56
CA CYS A 75 -5.93 10.09 11.17
C CYS A 75 -5.85 11.45 10.43
N THR A 76 -6.80 12.35 10.66
CA THR A 76 -6.79 13.69 10.04
C THR A 76 -5.58 14.50 10.49
N ILE A 77 -5.25 14.48 11.78
CA ILE A 77 -4.06 15.16 12.31
C ILE A 77 -2.79 14.57 11.68
N GLY A 78 -2.68 13.24 11.61
CA GLY A 78 -1.56 12.56 10.96
C GLY A 78 -1.42 12.95 9.49
N ALA A 79 -2.53 13.02 8.74
CA ALA A 79 -2.54 13.43 7.34
C ALA A 79 -2.06 14.88 7.15
N LEU A 80 -2.42 15.79 8.06
CA LEU A 80 -1.92 17.17 8.04
C LEU A 80 -0.40 17.23 8.28
N CYS A 81 0.13 16.47 9.25
CA CYS A 81 1.58 16.37 9.47
C CYS A 81 2.31 15.82 8.23
N TYR A 82 1.73 14.80 7.58
CA TYR A 82 2.27 14.25 6.34
C TYR A 82 2.19 15.23 5.16
N SER A 83 1.16 16.08 5.11
CA SER A 83 1.04 17.14 4.11
C SER A 83 2.14 18.19 4.25
N GLU A 84 2.49 18.58 5.48
CA GLU A 84 3.61 19.50 5.76
C GLU A 84 4.95 18.87 5.32
N LEU A 85 5.17 17.59 5.62
CA LEU A 85 6.36 16.87 5.16
C LEU A 85 6.42 16.75 3.63
N GLY A 86 5.29 16.45 2.99
CA GLY A 86 5.20 16.29 1.53
C GLY A 86 5.41 17.58 0.75
N THR A 87 5.06 18.73 1.34
CA THR A 87 5.34 20.05 0.75
C THR A 87 6.77 20.53 1.04
N THR A 88 7.34 20.16 2.19
CA THR A 88 8.71 20.52 2.59
C THR A 88 9.77 19.72 1.83
N ILE A 89 9.53 18.42 1.62
CA ILE A 89 10.49 17.49 0.99
C ILE A 89 9.87 16.92 -0.29
N PRO A 90 9.96 17.63 -1.43
CA PRO A 90 9.41 17.17 -2.71
C PRO A 90 10.34 16.15 -3.39
N LYS A 91 10.65 15.06 -2.70
CA LYS A 91 11.43 13.92 -3.21
C LYS A 91 10.55 12.70 -3.35
N SER A 92 10.76 11.92 -4.41
CA SER A 92 10.12 10.62 -4.60
C SER A 92 10.57 9.63 -3.51
N GLY A 93 9.63 8.86 -2.96
CA GLY A 93 9.92 7.83 -1.95
C GLY A 93 9.11 7.93 -0.65
N ALA A 94 8.27 8.97 -0.49
CA ALA A 94 7.37 9.15 0.65
C ALA A 94 8.07 8.90 2.01
N ASP A 95 7.60 7.93 2.79
CA ASP A 95 8.13 7.59 4.12
C ASP A 95 9.65 7.40 4.13
N PHE A 96 10.20 6.68 3.15
CA PHE A 96 11.64 6.47 3.06
C PHE A 96 12.39 7.79 2.88
N ALA A 97 11.91 8.66 2.00
CA ALA A 97 12.55 9.95 1.72
C ALA A 97 12.50 10.87 2.96
N TYR A 98 11.41 10.84 3.73
CA TYR A 98 11.27 11.64 4.95
C TYR A 98 12.20 11.15 6.05
N ILE A 99 12.23 9.84 6.30
CA ILE A 99 13.10 9.25 7.33
C ILE A 99 14.57 9.42 6.95
N HIS A 100 14.91 9.24 5.67
CA HIS A 100 16.27 9.46 5.17
C HIS A 100 16.70 10.92 5.36
N ALA A 101 15.82 11.88 5.12
CA ALA A 101 16.13 13.30 5.30
C ALA A 101 16.30 13.69 6.79
N ALA A 102 15.55 13.07 7.69
CA ALA A 102 15.55 13.41 9.12
C ALA A 102 16.59 12.64 9.95
N PHE A 103 16.80 11.35 9.68
CA PHE A 103 17.58 10.42 10.51
C PHE A 103 18.75 9.74 9.79
N GLY A 104 18.91 10.00 8.48
CA GLY A 104 20.01 9.46 7.67
C GLY A 104 19.76 8.05 7.11
N GLU A 105 20.80 7.49 6.49
CA GLU A 105 20.71 6.28 5.68
C GLU A 105 20.36 5.02 6.47
N LEU A 106 20.96 4.81 7.65
CA LEU A 106 20.74 3.59 8.44
C LEU A 106 19.30 3.46 8.93
N ALA A 107 18.72 4.55 9.44
CA ALA A 107 17.34 4.57 9.91
C ALA A 107 16.35 4.33 8.76
N ALA A 108 16.59 4.94 7.60
CA ALA A 108 15.78 4.74 6.41
C ALA A 108 15.86 3.30 5.89
N PHE A 109 17.05 2.69 5.90
CA PHE A 109 17.24 1.29 5.54
C PHE A 109 16.48 0.36 6.49
N LEU A 110 16.57 0.57 7.80
CA LEU A 110 15.85 -0.25 8.79
C LEU A 110 14.33 -0.12 8.63
N PHE A 111 13.82 1.08 8.39
CA PHE A 111 12.40 1.28 8.10
C PHE A 111 11.97 0.52 6.85
N LEU A 112 12.74 0.64 5.76
CA LEU A 112 12.45 -0.08 4.52
C LEU A 112 12.49 -1.60 4.72
N TRP A 113 13.48 -2.09 5.48
CA TRP A 113 13.63 -3.50 5.81
C TRP A 113 12.43 -4.05 6.57
N VAL A 114 12.00 -3.36 7.63
CA VAL A 114 10.79 -3.73 8.38
C VAL A 114 9.54 -3.64 7.52
N SER A 115 9.45 -2.62 6.66
CA SER A 115 8.31 -2.45 5.75
C SER A 115 8.20 -3.61 4.77
N LEU A 116 9.31 -4.02 4.18
CA LEU A 116 9.37 -5.11 3.21
C LEU A 116 9.12 -6.48 3.84
N ILE A 117 9.73 -6.76 4.99
CA ILE A 117 9.69 -8.10 5.59
C ILE A 117 8.50 -8.31 6.52
N VAL A 118 7.95 -7.23 7.09
CA VAL A 118 6.88 -7.32 8.08
C VAL A 118 5.59 -6.69 7.55
N LEU A 119 5.60 -5.41 7.18
CA LEU A 119 4.37 -4.67 6.92
C LEU A 119 3.63 -5.15 5.66
N TYR A 120 4.34 -5.32 4.53
CA TYR A 120 3.71 -5.81 3.30
C TYR A 120 3.19 -7.25 3.40
N PRO A 121 3.99 -8.26 3.84
CA PRO A 121 3.49 -9.62 3.96
C PRO A 121 2.40 -9.75 5.03
N MET A 122 2.46 -8.98 6.12
CA MET A 122 1.35 -8.92 7.09
C MET A 122 0.06 -8.45 6.42
N SER A 123 0.11 -7.37 5.65
CA SER A 123 -1.07 -6.80 4.98
C SER A 123 -1.68 -7.80 4.01
N ASN A 124 -0.84 -8.49 3.22
CA ASN A 124 -1.28 -9.55 2.31
C ASN A 124 -1.87 -10.74 3.07
N ALA A 125 -1.24 -11.17 4.17
CA ALA A 125 -1.71 -12.28 4.98
C ALA A 125 -3.07 -12.00 5.64
N VAL A 126 -3.25 -10.81 6.22
CA VAL A 126 -4.55 -10.40 6.78
C VAL A 126 -5.63 -10.37 5.69
N GLY A 127 -5.29 -9.87 4.50
CA GLY A 127 -6.18 -9.90 3.34
C GLY A 127 -6.59 -11.33 2.95
N ALA A 128 -5.62 -12.24 2.82
CA ALA A 128 -5.84 -13.64 2.46
C ALA A 128 -6.69 -14.39 3.50
N ILE A 129 -6.40 -14.21 4.79
CA ILE A 129 -7.18 -14.82 5.89
C ILE A 129 -8.62 -14.30 5.87
N THR A 130 -8.79 -12.98 5.73
CA THR A 130 -10.11 -12.35 5.67
C THR A 130 -10.91 -12.91 4.49
N PHE A 131 -10.30 -12.97 3.30
CA PHE A 131 -10.93 -13.52 2.11
C PHE A 131 -11.34 -14.98 2.29
N ALA A 132 -10.45 -15.81 2.85
CA ALA A 132 -10.73 -17.22 3.13
C ALA A 132 -11.90 -17.40 4.09
N GLN A 133 -11.96 -16.62 5.17
CA GLN A 133 -13.06 -16.64 6.14
C GLN A 133 -14.40 -16.30 5.48
N TYR A 134 -14.45 -15.18 4.75
CA TYR A 134 -15.69 -14.74 4.11
C TYR A 134 -16.15 -15.65 2.96
N SER A 135 -15.22 -16.27 2.23
CA SER A 135 -15.55 -17.18 1.12
C SER A 135 -16.03 -18.55 1.60
N LEU A 136 -15.51 -19.04 2.73
CA LEU A 136 -15.90 -20.32 3.31
C LEU A 136 -17.21 -20.26 4.10
N GLN A 137 -17.56 -19.11 4.67
CA GLN A 137 -18.79 -18.93 5.44
C GLN A 137 -20.08 -19.34 4.68
N PRO A 138 -20.32 -18.94 3.42
CA PRO A 138 -21.51 -19.39 2.68
C PRO A 138 -21.48 -20.89 2.35
N ILE A 139 -20.30 -21.44 2.06
CA ILE A 139 -20.13 -22.88 1.78
C ILE A 139 -20.45 -23.70 3.03
N ALA A 140 -19.94 -23.28 4.19
CA ALA A 140 -20.23 -23.93 5.46
C ALA A 140 -21.72 -23.86 5.80
N THR A 141 -22.36 -22.70 5.56
CA THR A 141 -23.80 -22.51 5.78
C THR A 141 -24.64 -23.41 4.86
N PHE A 142 -24.23 -23.55 3.60
CA PHE A 142 -24.88 -24.44 2.65
C PHE A 142 -24.79 -25.92 3.07
N LEU A 143 -23.62 -26.37 3.51
CA LEU A 143 -23.38 -27.76 3.92
C LEU A 143 -24.03 -28.12 5.27
N ALA A 144 -24.11 -27.18 6.21
CA ALA A 144 -24.72 -27.39 7.52
C ALA A 144 -26.27 -27.44 7.48
N GLY A 145 -26.88 -27.01 6.37
CA GLY A 145 -28.32 -26.89 6.23
C GLY A 145 -28.91 -25.72 7.04
N ASN A 146 -30.20 -25.43 6.85
CA ASN A 146 -30.91 -24.27 7.45
C ASN A 146 -31.05 -24.30 8.98
N GLY A 147 -30.39 -25.23 9.69
CA GLY A 147 -30.52 -25.43 11.13
C GLY A 147 -29.51 -24.67 11.99
N CYS A 148 -28.37 -24.24 11.42
CA CYS A 148 -27.30 -23.58 12.17
C CYS A 148 -27.12 -22.11 11.71
N PRO A 149 -27.47 -21.12 12.54
CA PRO A 149 -27.14 -19.73 12.27
C PRO A 149 -25.64 -19.55 12.50
N GLN A 150 -24.88 -19.49 11.40
CA GLN A 150 -23.43 -19.30 11.34
C GLN A 150 -22.59 -20.50 11.84
N PRO A 151 -22.38 -21.51 10.99
CA PRO A 151 -21.49 -22.63 11.32
C PRO A 151 -20.04 -22.17 11.46
N ASP A 152 -19.35 -22.75 12.45
CA ASP A 152 -17.93 -22.51 12.68
C ASP A 152 -17.12 -23.09 11.51
N VAL A 153 -16.40 -22.22 10.81
CA VAL A 153 -15.50 -22.64 9.74
C VAL A 153 -14.23 -23.24 10.37
N PRO A 154 -13.83 -24.47 10.01
CA PRO A 154 -12.64 -25.09 10.58
C PRO A 154 -11.38 -24.27 10.25
N GLU A 155 -10.59 -23.97 11.28
CA GLU A 155 -9.40 -23.11 11.18
C GLU A 155 -8.39 -23.64 10.15
N ASN A 156 -8.25 -24.95 10.03
CA ASN A 156 -7.37 -25.59 9.05
C ASN A 156 -7.78 -25.26 7.61
N ALA A 157 -9.07 -25.17 7.31
CA ALA A 157 -9.56 -24.82 5.97
C ALA A 157 -9.26 -23.35 5.64
N VAL A 158 -9.43 -22.44 6.62
CA VAL A 158 -9.08 -21.02 6.47
C VAL A 158 -7.57 -20.88 6.21
N LYS A 159 -6.73 -21.58 6.97
CA LYS A 159 -5.27 -21.56 6.81
C LYS A 159 -4.83 -22.10 5.45
N LEU A 160 -5.44 -23.19 4.96
CA LEU A 160 -5.11 -23.78 3.66
C LEU A 160 -5.45 -22.84 2.50
N ILE A 161 -6.64 -22.23 2.51
CA ILE A 161 -7.03 -21.28 1.46
C ILE A 161 -6.20 -20.00 1.53
N ALA A 162 -5.92 -19.49 2.74
CA ALA A 162 -5.05 -18.33 2.90
C ALA A 162 -3.62 -18.60 2.40
N ALA A 163 -3.07 -19.79 2.69
CA ALA A 163 -1.76 -20.20 2.19
C ALA A 163 -1.73 -20.32 0.66
N LEU A 164 -2.78 -20.87 0.04
CA LEU A 164 -2.92 -20.95 -1.42
C LEU A 164 -2.99 -19.55 -2.06
N MET A 165 -3.71 -18.61 -1.45
CA MET A 165 -3.82 -17.23 -1.94
C MET A 165 -2.49 -16.46 -1.87
N LEU A 166 -1.61 -16.83 -0.94
CA LEU A 166 -0.29 -16.22 -0.79
C LEU A 166 0.79 -16.89 -1.66
N SER A 167 0.50 -18.05 -2.25
CA SER A 167 1.45 -18.79 -3.10
C SER A 167 1.44 -18.39 -4.58
N GLU A 168 0.45 -17.61 -5.00
CA GLU A 168 0.31 -17.05 -6.36
C GLU A 168 0.85 -15.61 -6.40
#